data_AF-I3Z9G0-F1
#
_entry.id   AF-I3Z9G0-F1
#
_cell.length_a   1.000
_cell.length_b   1.000
_cell.length_c   1.000
_cell.angle_alpha   90.00
_cell.angle_beta   90.00
_cell.angle_gamma   90.00
#
_symmetry.space_group_name_H-M   'P 1'
#
loop_
_entity.id
_entity.type
_entity.pdbx_description
1 polymer ?
#
loop_
_entity_poly.entity_id
_entity_poly.type
_entity_poly.pdbx_seq_one_letter_code
_entity_poly.pdbx_strand_id
1 'polypeptide(L)'
;MGFIPIFITLGGSVLLFILVVSQGIKSKRSQFSQFCQLTWKGLEKYNLEKKDGKKGFEELRKKFLEAKSKLNTEDLLQFDIEVRKPFQQAKIIQSQHNLFIAKKPYSFIAKLMGFQAI
;
A
#
# COMPACT_ATOMS: atom_id res chain seq x y z
N MET A 1 5.44 -48.24 3.68
CA MET A 1 6.41 -47.13 3.51
C MET A 1 5.85 -46.01 2.61
N GLY A 2 4.69 -45.43 2.96
CA GLY A 2 4.02 -44.39 2.15
C GLY A 2 3.77 -43.07 2.87
N PHE A 3 4.25 -42.92 4.11
CA PHE A 3 3.92 -41.79 4.98
C PHE A 3 4.91 -40.62 4.85
N ILE A 4 6.17 -40.91 4.51
CA ILE A 4 7.23 -39.89 4.30
C ILE A 4 6.89 -38.93 3.14
N PRO A 5 6.39 -39.38 1.98
CA PRO A 5 6.02 -38.48 0.88
C PRO A 5 4.91 -37.49 1.25
N ILE A 6 3.96 -37.89 2.11
CA ILE A 6 2.83 -37.05 2.54
C ILE A 6 3.32 -35.89 3.40
N PHE A 7 4.26 -36.13 4.31
CA PHE A 7 4.82 -35.05 5.12
C PHE A 7 5.63 -34.05 4.31
N ILE A 8 6.37 -34.52 3.30
CA ILE A 8 7.15 -33.66 2.42
C ILE A 8 6.23 -32.76 1.59
N THR A 9 5.17 -33.32 1.00
CA THR A 9 4.21 -32.52 0.22
C THR A 9 3.46 -31.53 1.10
N LEU A 10 3.00 -31.96 2.28
CA LEU A 10 2.32 -31.07 3.22
C LEU A 10 3.24 -29.95 3.72
N GLY A 11 4.48 -30.27 4.11
CA GLY A 11 5.48 -29.29 4.51
C GLY A 11 5.79 -28.30 3.39
N GLY A 12 5.94 -28.79 2.15
CA GLY A 12 6.12 -27.96 0.96
C GLY A 12 4.95 -27.00 0.75
N SER A 13 3.71 -27.47 0.85
CA SER A 13 2.53 -26.61 0.72
C SER A 13 2.46 -25.54 1.80
N VAL A 14 2.82 -25.85 3.06
CA VAL A 14 2.87 -24.86 4.15
C VAL A 14 3.94 -23.80 3.88
N LEU A 15 5.13 -24.19 3.42
CA LEU A 15 6.19 -23.25 3.08
C LEU A 15 5.80 -22.34 1.91
N LEU A 16 5.22 -22.91 0.84
CA LEU A 16 4.71 -22.14 -0.29
C LEU A 16 3.64 -21.14 0.15
N PHE A 17 2.74 -21.56 1.04
CA PHE A 17 1.73 -20.67 1.60
C PHE A 17 2.36 -19.47 2.32
N ILE A 18 3.36 -19.70 3.17
CA ILE A 18 4.09 -18.63 3.88
C ILE A 18 4.73 -17.65 2.88
N LEU A 19 5.41 -18.16 1.86
CA LEU A 19 6.07 -17.35 0.84
C LEU A 19 5.07 -16.48 0.08
N VAL A 20 3.98 -17.07 -0.42
CA VAL A 20 2.94 -16.34 -1.18
C VAL A 20 2.33 -15.22 -0.35
N VAL A 21 2.02 -15.48 0.93
CA VAL A 21 1.46 -14.45 1.81
C VAL A 21 2.46 -13.33 2.07
N SER A 22 3.72 -13.65 2.37
CA SER A 22 4.75 -12.64 2.61
C SER A 22 4.99 -11.75 1.39
N GLN A 23 5.02 -12.34 0.19
CA GLN A 23 5.14 -11.62 -1.07
C GLN A 23 3.90 -10.75 -1.34
N GLY A 24 2.70 -11.25 -1.05
CA GLY A 24 1.46 -10.49 -1.15
C GLY A 24 1.45 -9.23 -0.28
N ILE A 25 1.84 -9.37 1.00
CA ILE A 25 1.92 -8.23 1.94
C ILE A 25 2.98 -7.23 1.49
N LYS A 26 4.18 -7.72 1.10
CA LYS A 26 5.27 -6.86 0.61
C LYS A 26 4.86 -6.11 -0.66
N SER A 27 4.18 -6.78 -1.59
CA SER A 27 3.68 -6.18 -2.83
C SER A 27 2.68 -5.05 -2.55
N LYS A 28 1.69 -5.27 -1.65
CA LYS A 28 0.73 -4.23 -1.27
C LYS A 28 1.41 -3.01 -0.64
N ARG A 29 2.38 -3.22 0.25
CA ARG A 29 3.17 -2.12 0.84
C ARG A 29 3.97 -1.34 -0.21
N SER A 30 4.54 -2.04 -1.19
CA SER A 30 5.24 -1.42 -2.31
C SER A 30 4.29 -0.59 -3.19
N GLN A 31 3.14 -1.14 -3.54
CA GLN A 31 2.12 -0.43 -4.33
C GLN A 31 1.64 0.82 -3.60
N PHE A 32 1.36 0.72 -2.30
CA PHE A 32 1.00 1.88 -1.48
C PHE A 32 2.04 3.00 -1.57
N SER A 33 3.32 2.64 -1.45
CA SER A 33 4.43 3.59 -1.54
C SER A 33 4.52 4.22 -2.94
N GLN A 34 4.31 3.44 -4.00
CA GLN A 34 4.26 3.94 -5.38
C GLN A 34 3.11 4.94 -5.60
N PHE A 35 1.90 4.63 -5.13
CA PHE A 35 0.78 5.56 -5.27
C PHE A 35 0.95 6.83 -4.43
N CYS A 36 1.57 6.75 -3.26
CA CYS A 36 1.96 7.93 -2.49
C CYS A 36 2.96 8.79 -3.27
N GLN A 37 3.97 8.17 -3.91
CA GLN A 37 4.93 8.88 -4.75
C GLN A 37 4.28 9.53 -5.96
N LEU A 38 3.34 8.85 -6.63
CA LEU A 38 2.59 9.42 -7.76
C LEU A 38 1.75 10.62 -7.31
N THR A 39 1.08 10.51 -6.16
CA THR A 39 0.31 11.61 -5.58
C THR A 39 1.20 12.81 -5.27
N TRP A 40 2.38 12.56 -4.68
CA TRP A 40 3.37 13.62 -4.44
C TRP A 40 3.83 14.28 -5.74
N LYS A 41 4.19 13.50 -6.76
CA LYS A 41 4.59 14.03 -8.08
C LYS A 41 3.48 14.87 -8.72
N GLY A 42 2.22 14.48 -8.56
CA GLY A 42 1.09 15.28 -9.02
C GLY A 42 0.95 16.59 -8.23
N LEU A 43 1.09 16.55 -6.89
CA LEU A 43 1.03 17.73 -6.03
C LEU A 43 2.17 18.72 -6.27
N GLU A 44 3.37 18.24 -6.63
CA GLU A 44 4.51 19.08 -6.98
C GLU A 44 4.21 20.02 -8.16
N LYS A 45 3.39 19.56 -9.13
CA LYS A 45 2.98 20.40 -10.27
C LYS A 45 2.09 21.57 -9.87
N TYR A 46 1.42 21.47 -8.73
CA TYR A 46 0.56 22.53 -8.17
C TYR A 46 1.29 23.42 -7.15
N ASN A 47 2.63 23.41 -7.16
CA ASN A 47 3.49 24.28 -6.35
C ASN A 47 3.31 24.12 -4.83
N LEU A 48 2.75 23.00 -4.38
CA LEU A 48 2.72 22.61 -2.98
C LEU A 48 4.01 21.85 -2.65
N GLU A 49 5.07 22.62 -2.44
CA GLU A 49 6.43 22.24 -1.99
C GLU A 49 6.84 20.76 -2.02
N LYS A 50 7.94 20.50 -2.75
CA LYS A 50 8.88 19.41 -2.49
C LYS A 50 9.51 19.56 -1.10
N LYS A 51 9.42 18.50 -0.28
CA LYS A 51 10.46 17.95 0.63
C LYS A 51 9.79 17.21 1.79
N ASP A 52 9.76 15.89 1.73
CA ASP A 52 10.86 15.05 2.20
C ASP A 52 10.40 13.59 2.09
N GLY A 53 11.28 12.71 1.61
CA GLY A 53 10.99 11.30 1.32
C GLY A 53 10.63 10.41 2.52
N LYS A 54 10.16 10.99 3.63
CA LYS A 54 9.83 10.32 4.90
C LYS A 54 8.58 10.88 5.59
N LYS A 55 7.71 11.59 4.86
CA LYS A 55 6.47 12.15 5.43
C LYS A 55 5.34 11.14 5.34
N GLY A 56 4.67 10.89 6.47
CA GLY A 56 3.63 9.87 6.61
C GLY A 56 2.40 10.14 5.75
N PHE A 57 1.53 9.13 5.57
CA PHE A 57 0.30 9.26 4.78
C PHE A 57 -0.62 10.41 5.24
N GLU A 58 -0.60 10.73 6.53
CA GLU A 58 -1.35 11.85 7.09
C GLU A 58 -0.89 13.21 6.56
N GLU A 59 0.40 13.38 6.28
CA GLU A 59 0.92 14.62 5.69
C GLU A 59 0.49 14.75 4.22
N LEU A 60 0.53 13.63 3.48
CA LEU A 60 0.00 13.58 2.11
C LEU A 60 -1.48 13.96 2.09
N ARG A 61 -2.27 13.48 3.07
CA ARG A 61 -3.69 13.80 3.21
C ARG A 61 -3.92 15.29 3.48
N LYS A 62 -3.14 15.92 4.36
CA LYS A 62 -3.23 17.37 4.61
C LYS A 62 -2.94 18.16 3.34
N LYS A 63 -1.85 17.82 2.64
CA LYS A 63 -1.45 18.48 1.39
C LYS A 63 -2.46 18.29 0.26
N PHE A 64 -3.08 17.11 0.18
CA PHE A 64 -4.19 16.86 -0.75
C PHE A 64 -5.38 17.80 -0.49
N LEU A 65 -5.75 18.01 0.78
CA LEU A 65 -6.84 18.91 1.15
C LEU A 65 -6.48 20.38 0.85
N GLU A 66 -5.25 20.80 1.15
CA GLU A 66 -4.73 22.12 0.80
C GLU A 66 -4.81 22.36 -0.72
N ALA A 67 -4.37 21.39 -1.54
CA ALA A 67 -4.43 21.46 -2.99
C ALA A 67 -5.86 21.59 -3.51
N LYS A 68 -6.76 20.75 -2.97
CA LYS A 68 -8.17 20.77 -3.35
C LYS A 68 -8.83 22.11 -3.06
N SER A 69 -8.44 22.79 -1.98
CA SER A 69 -9.00 24.10 -1.60
C SER A 69 -8.50 25.26 -2.47
N LYS A 70 -7.34 25.12 -3.10
CA LYS A 70 -6.69 26.15 -3.93
C LYS A 70 -6.92 25.97 -5.43
N LEU A 71 -7.66 24.94 -5.83
CA LEU A 71 -7.79 24.58 -7.23
C LEU A 71 -8.81 25.46 -7.96
N ASN A 72 -8.42 25.99 -9.12
CA ASN A 72 -9.33 26.64 -10.05
C ASN A 72 -10.11 25.58 -10.86
N THR A 73 -11.29 25.96 -11.35
CA THR A 73 -12.24 25.06 -12.05
C THR A 73 -11.65 24.41 -13.31
N GLU A 74 -10.70 25.08 -13.96
CA GLU A 74 -10.07 24.65 -15.21
C GLU A 74 -9.05 23.51 -15.02
N ASP A 75 -8.41 23.44 -13.85
CA ASP A 75 -7.38 22.42 -13.55
C ASP A 75 -7.95 21.16 -12.89
N LEU A 76 -9.27 21.12 -12.63
CA LEU A 76 -9.93 20.03 -11.91
C LEU A 76 -9.73 18.67 -12.56
N LEU A 77 -9.77 18.61 -13.90
CA LEU A 77 -9.64 17.34 -14.63
C LEU A 77 -8.23 16.76 -14.54
N GLN A 78 -7.20 17.60 -14.67
CA GLN A 78 -5.81 17.16 -14.53
C GLN A 78 -5.50 16.76 -13.09
N PHE A 79 -6.00 17.53 -12.11
CA PHE A 79 -5.85 17.20 -10.69
C PHE A 79 -6.54 15.88 -10.32
N ASP A 80 -7.71 15.61 -10.89
CA ASP A 80 -8.43 14.36 -10.65
C ASP A 80 -7.61 13.14 -11.11
N ILE A 81 -6.99 13.23 -12.28
CA ILE A 81 -6.18 12.15 -12.86
C ILE A 81 -4.85 12.00 -12.15
N GLU A 82 -4.13 13.08 -11.92
CA GLU A 82 -2.73 13.03 -11.47
C GLU A 82 -2.58 12.95 -9.95
N VAL A 83 -3.58 13.42 -9.20
CA VAL A 83 -3.51 13.51 -7.73
C VAL A 83 -4.62 12.68 -7.09
N ARG A 84 -5.89 12.94 -7.43
CA ARG A 84 -7.02 12.34 -6.71
C ARG A 84 -7.08 10.83 -6.91
N LYS A 85 -6.98 10.35 -8.14
CA LYS A 85 -7.02 8.91 -8.44
C LYS A 85 -5.88 8.15 -7.75
N PRO A 86 -4.60 8.56 -7.86
CA PRO A 86 -3.52 7.93 -7.10
C PRO A 86 -3.72 7.96 -5.59
N PHE A 87 -4.21 9.08 -5.03
CA PHE A 87 -4.49 9.19 -3.60
C PHE A 87 -5.59 8.22 -3.14
N GLN A 88 -6.66 8.10 -3.91
CA GLN A 88 -7.74 7.13 -3.63
C GLN A 88 -7.23 5.69 -3.69
N GLN A 89 -6.41 5.36 -4.69
CA GLN A 89 -5.78 4.04 -4.80
C GLN A 89 -4.87 3.76 -3.60
N ALA A 90 -4.05 4.72 -3.17
CA ALA A 90 -3.24 4.59 -1.96
C ALA A 90 -4.10 4.28 -0.73
N LYS A 91 -5.21 5.02 -0.54
CA LYS A 91 -6.15 4.79 0.58
C LYS A 91 -6.78 3.39 0.54
N ILE A 92 -7.19 2.93 -0.64
CA ILE A 92 -7.76 1.58 -0.81
C ILE A 92 -6.71 0.52 -0.44
N ILE A 93 -5.48 0.68 -0.93
CA ILE A 93 -4.41 -0.30 -0.70
C ILE A 93 -4.00 -0.31 0.78
N GLN A 94 -3.95 0.84 1.45
CA GLN A 94 -3.72 0.92 2.90
C GLN A 94 -4.77 0.09 3.66
N SER A 95 -6.05 0.31 3.37
CA SER A 95 -7.15 -0.45 3.97
C SER A 95 -7.01 -1.96 3.72
N GLN A 96 -6.74 -2.35 2.47
CA GLN A 96 -6.54 -3.76 2.11
C GLN A 96 -5.34 -4.38 2.83
N HIS A 97 -4.21 -3.67 2.92
CA HIS A 97 -3.01 -4.12 3.62
C HIS A 97 -3.29 -4.35 5.10
N ASN A 98 -3.94 -3.39 5.76
CA ASN A 98 -4.29 -3.47 7.17
C ASN A 98 -5.27 -4.62 7.44
N LEU A 99 -6.26 -4.83 6.55
CA LEU A 99 -7.16 -5.99 6.63
C LEU A 99 -6.41 -7.30 6.45
N PHE A 100 -5.45 -7.37 5.51
CA PHE A 100 -4.66 -8.57 5.25
C PHE A 100 -3.79 -8.96 6.46
N ILE A 101 -3.23 -7.98 7.15
CA ILE A 101 -2.47 -8.19 8.39
C ILE A 101 -3.36 -8.63 9.54
N ALA A 102 -4.60 -8.14 9.60
CA ALA A 102 -5.53 -8.49 10.69
C ALA A 102 -6.20 -9.86 10.51
N LYS A 103 -6.42 -10.31 9.26
CA LYS A 103 -7.22 -11.50 8.95
C LYS A 103 -6.42 -12.80 9.14
N LYS A 104 -6.97 -13.78 9.86
CA LYS A 104 -6.41 -15.14 9.93
C LYS A 104 -6.65 -15.90 8.60
N PRO A 105 -5.76 -16.81 8.18
CA PRO A 105 -4.48 -17.20 8.80
C PRO A 105 -3.32 -16.23 8.50
N TYR A 106 -3.51 -15.22 7.63
CA TYR A 106 -2.48 -14.27 7.21
C TYR A 106 -1.84 -13.51 8.37
N SER A 107 -2.62 -13.17 9.40
CA SER A 107 -2.15 -12.47 10.60
C SER A 107 -1.02 -13.21 11.34
N PHE A 108 -1.01 -14.54 11.28
CA PHE A 108 0.06 -15.33 11.88
C PHE A 108 1.38 -15.11 11.13
N ILE A 109 1.32 -15.21 9.80
CA ILE A 109 2.49 -14.97 8.94
C ILE A 109 2.94 -13.52 9.03
N ALA A 110 1.99 -12.58 9.12
CA ALA A 110 2.30 -11.17 9.30
C ALA A 110 3.13 -10.92 10.56
N LYS A 111 2.74 -11.51 11.69
CA LYS A 111 3.50 -11.44 12.95
C LYS A 111 4.85 -12.14 12.85
N LEU A 112 4.89 -13.34 12.27
CA LEU A 112 6.13 -14.11 12.09
C LEU A 112 7.17 -13.34 11.27
N MET A 113 6.72 -12.62 10.24
CA MET A 113 7.58 -11.86 9.31
C MET A 113 7.76 -10.38 9.72
N GLY A 114 7.20 -9.95 10.85
CA GLY A 114 7.35 -8.57 11.35
C GLY A 114 6.61 -7.50 10.54
N PHE A 115 5.54 -7.87 9.81
CA PHE A 115 4.72 -6.90 9.09
C PHE A 115 3.79 -6.13 10.04
N GLN A 116 3.69 -4.82 9.84
CA GLN A 116 2.85 -3.91 10.62
C GLN A 116 1.84 -3.18 9.73
N ALA A 117 0.75 -2.72 10.35
CA ALA A 117 -0.23 -1.86 9.72
C ALA A 117 0.42 -0.53 9.26
N ILE A 118 -0.13 0.03 8.18
CA ILE A 118 0.30 1.28 7.56
C ILE A 118 -0.70 2.38 7.91
#